data_AF-A0A9X1MTK1-F1
#
_entry.id   AF-A0A9X1MTK1-F1
#
_cell.length_a   1.000
_cell.length_b   1.000
_cell.length_c   1.000
_cell.angle_alpha   90.00
_cell.angle_beta   90.00
_cell.angle_gamma   90.00
#
_symmetry.space_group_name_H-M   'P 1'
#
loop_
_entity.id
_entity.type
_entity.pdbx_description
1 polymer ?
#
loop_
_entity_poly.entity_id
_entity_poly.type
_entity_poly.pdbx_seq_one_letter_code
_entity_poly.pdbx_strand_id
1 'polypeptide(L)'
;MQEVDKREFAEVWGAAWAMYGKSVSPQLLSIAFEALRAYSIEEVRIGLTRHIQSPDTGQFFPKPADVIKHIDGNSGSRAMVAWNKVDKAVRQVGAWTSVMFDDALIHRVISDMGGWVELCKVDDREYPFKQKEFLTRYQAYLLRDEVGEYPRLLQGIADHQNQQKGFDMQAPVAVGDWSKAAQVYTRGIANFSAVPLKRISPKAIQALLGNQLEDKNEND
;
A
#
# COMPACT_ATOMS: atom_id res chain seq x y z
N MET A 1 -13.83 17.10 3.50
CA MET A 1 -15.08 17.88 3.65
C MET A 1 -15.33 18.09 5.13
N GLN A 2 -15.89 19.24 5.49
CA GLN A 2 -16.27 19.63 6.84
C GLN A 2 -17.79 19.85 6.93
N GLU A 3 -18.31 20.04 8.14
CA GLU A 3 -19.75 20.24 8.39
C GLU A 3 -20.39 21.34 7.53
N VAL A 4 -19.64 22.41 7.22
CA VAL A 4 -20.08 23.51 6.35
C VAL A 4 -20.36 23.06 4.91
N ASP A 5 -19.73 21.99 4.45
CA ASP A 5 -19.87 21.46 3.09
C ASP A 5 -21.13 20.60 2.93
N LYS A 6 -21.84 20.25 4.02
CA LYS A 6 -22.98 19.30 3.97
C LYS A 6 -24.08 19.73 3.02
N ARG A 7 -24.38 21.03 2.96
CA ARG A 7 -25.42 21.56 2.07
C ARG A 7 -25.00 21.41 0.61
N GLU A 8 -23.80 21.85 0.26
CA GLU A 8 -23.29 21.76 -1.11
C GLU A 8 -23.14 20.30 -1.54
N PHE A 9 -22.65 19.43 -0.64
CA PHE A 9 -22.60 17.99 -0.88
C PHE A 9 -23.99 17.42 -1.20
N ALA A 10 -25.02 17.77 -0.43
CA ALA A 10 -26.38 17.30 -0.68
C ALA A 10 -26.93 17.76 -2.04
N GLU A 11 -26.64 19.00 -2.43
CA GLU A 11 -27.02 19.56 -3.73
C GLU A 11 -26.34 18.79 -4.87
N VAL A 12 -25.02 18.61 -4.83
CA VAL A 12 -24.26 17.95 -5.91
C VAL A 12 -24.55 16.45 -5.97
N TRP A 13 -24.59 15.77 -4.82
CA TRP A 13 -24.91 14.34 -4.75
C TRP A 13 -26.36 14.05 -5.18
N GLY A 14 -27.29 14.88 -4.74
CA GLY A 14 -28.69 14.81 -5.14
C GLY A 14 -28.88 15.04 -6.63
N ALA A 15 -28.20 16.04 -7.21
CA ALA A 15 -28.21 16.30 -8.65
C ALA A 15 -27.66 15.10 -9.44
N ALA A 16 -26.57 14.49 -8.98
CA ALA A 16 -26.01 13.32 -9.63
C ALA A 16 -26.98 12.13 -9.63
N TRP A 17 -27.73 11.90 -8.54
CA TRP A 17 -28.77 10.85 -8.49
C TRP A 17 -30.01 11.20 -9.34
N ALA A 18 -30.37 12.47 -9.41
CA ALA A 18 -31.50 12.94 -10.20
C ALA A 18 -31.33 12.66 -11.70
N MET A 19 -30.08 12.66 -12.22
CA MET A 19 -29.77 12.25 -13.60
C MET A 19 -30.25 10.83 -13.93
N TYR A 20 -30.38 9.97 -12.91
CA TYR A 20 -30.84 8.59 -13.03
C TYR A 20 -32.33 8.42 -12.62
N GLY A 21 -33.06 9.53 -12.46
CA GLY A 21 -34.46 9.51 -12.01
C GLY A 21 -34.63 9.03 -10.56
N LYS A 22 -33.60 9.16 -9.73
CA LYS A 22 -33.61 8.74 -8.32
C LYS A 22 -33.54 9.95 -7.38
N SER A 23 -34.16 9.81 -6.22
CA SER A 23 -33.96 10.70 -5.08
C SER A 23 -33.14 10.01 -4.00
N VAL A 24 -32.40 10.79 -3.22
CA VAL A 24 -31.54 10.30 -2.14
C VAL A 24 -32.22 10.59 -0.81
N SER A 25 -32.34 9.60 0.07
CA SER A 25 -32.85 9.83 1.41
C SER A 25 -31.84 10.60 2.26
N PRO A 26 -32.29 11.36 3.29
CA PRO A 26 -31.38 12.05 4.22
C PRO A 26 -30.36 11.11 4.89
N GLN A 27 -30.77 9.88 5.19
CA GLN A 27 -29.90 8.87 5.79
C GLN A 27 -28.79 8.43 4.82
N LEU A 28 -29.13 8.22 3.54
CA LEU A 28 -28.15 7.84 2.53
C LEU A 28 -27.20 8.99 2.19
N LEU A 29 -27.69 10.24 2.18
CA LEU A 29 -26.86 11.44 2.09
C LEU A 29 -25.85 11.50 3.23
N SER A 30 -26.28 11.25 4.48
CA SER A 30 -25.38 11.24 5.63
C SER A 30 -24.29 10.17 5.47
N ILE A 31 -24.65 8.95 5.09
CA ILE A 31 -23.68 7.85 4.89
C ILE A 31 -22.69 8.20 3.76
N ALA A 32 -23.18 8.75 2.65
CA ALA A 32 -22.33 9.14 1.54
C ALA A 32 -21.37 10.28 1.92
N PHE A 33 -21.84 11.25 2.72
CA PHE A 33 -21.01 12.34 3.23
C PHE A 33 -19.88 11.81 4.13
N GLU A 34 -20.20 10.90 5.07
CA GLU A 34 -19.18 10.26 5.92
C GLU A 34 -18.16 9.49 5.10
N ALA A 35 -18.62 8.68 4.13
CA ALA A 35 -17.74 7.87 3.29
C ALA A 35 -16.78 8.71 2.42
N LEU A 36 -17.14 9.95 2.10
CA LEU A 36 -16.35 10.87 1.29
C LEU A 36 -15.70 11.99 2.11
N ARG A 37 -15.79 11.96 3.44
CA ARG A 37 -15.36 13.04 4.34
C ARG A 37 -13.87 13.38 4.20
N ALA A 38 -13.03 12.42 3.80
CA ALA A 38 -11.60 12.62 3.57
C ALA A 38 -11.27 13.54 2.36
N TYR A 39 -12.18 13.67 1.39
CA TYR A 39 -11.98 14.45 0.18
C TYR A 39 -12.57 15.85 0.31
N SER A 40 -12.05 16.83 -0.41
CA SER A 40 -12.69 18.14 -0.58
C SER A 40 -13.97 18.05 -1.41
N ILE A 41 -14.87 19.03 -1.27
CA ILE A 41 -16.11 19.08 -2.07
C ILE A 41 -15.82 19.16 -3.57
N GLU A 42 -14.72 19.81 -3.95
CA GLU A 42 -14.30 19.92 -5.34
C GLU A 42 -13.81 18.58 -5.90
N GLU A 43 -13.03 17.80 -5.13
CA GLU A 43 -12.65 16.45 -5.51
C GLU A 43 -13.87 15.54 -5.70
N VAL A 44 -14.86 15.64 -4.81
CA VAL A 44 -16.13 14.89 -4.94
C VAL A 44 -16.88 15.29 -6.21
N ARG A 45 -16.96 16.59 -6.52
CA ARG A 45 -17.58 17.10 -7.75
C ARG A 45 -16.90 16.52 -8.98
N ILE A 46 -15.57 16.61 -9.06
CA ILE A 46 -14.78 16.05 -10.17
C ILE A 46 -15.00 14.53 -10.28
N GLY A 47 -14.97 13.82 -9.16
CA GLY A 47 -15.20 12.37 -9.12
C GLY A 47 -16.59 11.97 -9.63
N LEU A 48 -17.64 12.71 -9.23
CA LEU A 48 -19.00 12.52 -9.72
C LEU A 48 -19.12 12.81 -11.22
N THR A 49 -18.55 13.90 -11.71
CA THR A 49 -18.56 14.23 -13.14
C THR A 49 -17.88 13.14 -13.96
N ARG A 50 -16.72 12.65 -13.51
CA ARG A 50 -15.99 11.56 -14.16
C ARG A 50 -16.76 10.24 -14.14
N HIS A 51 -17.48 9.93 -13.05
CA HIS A 51 -18.35 8.77 -12.98
C HIS A 51 -19.47 8.85 -14.02
N ILE A 52 -20.18 9.98 -14.09
CA ILE A 52 -21.26 10.20 -15.05
C ILE A 52 -20.77 10.08 -16.50
N GLN A 53 -19.54 10.54 -16.77
CA GLN A 53 -18.91 10.45 -18.08
C GLN A 53 -18.30 9.07 -18.40
N SER A 54 -18.26 8.14 -17.43
CA SER A 54 -17.67 6.82 -17.64
C SER A 54 -18.62 5.91 -18.43
N PRO A 55 -18.23 5.37 -19.60
CA PRO A 55 -19.02 4.37 -20.31
C PRO A 55 -19.19 3.07 -19.51
N ASP A 56 -18.24 2.75 -18.63
CA ASP A 56 -18.21 1.49 -17.89
C ASP A 56 -19.10 1.52 -16.64
N THR A 57 -19.10 2.63 -15.90
CA THR A 57 -19.80 2.75 -14.60
C THR A 57 -20.90 3.80 -14.59
N GLY A 58 -20.85 4.77 -15.50
CA GLY A 58 -21.78 5.92 -15.54
C GLY A 58 -23.20 5.58 -15.93
N GLN A 59 -23.48 4.34 -16.35
CA GLN A 59 -24.84 3.83 -16.58
C GLN A 59 -25.66 3.61 -15.30
N PHE A 60 -25.01 3.58 -14.13
CA PHE A 60 -25.66 3.43 -12.82
C PHE A 60 -25.46 4.68 -11.95
N PHE A 61 -26.38 4.91 -11.02
CA PHE A 61 -26.26 5.98 -10.04
C PHE A 61 -24.97 5.83 -9.21
N PRO A 62 -24.31 6.95 -8.83
CA PRO A 62 -23.03 6.89 -8.16
C PRO A 62 -23.16 6.32 -6.75
N LYS A 63 -22.28 5.40 -6.40
CA LYS A 63 -21.96 5.02 -5.01
C LYS A 63 -20.69 5.74 -4.57
N PRO A 64 -20.44 5.94 -3.26
CA PRO A 64 -19.20 6.57 -2.79
C PRO A 64 -17.94 5.93 -3.36
N ALA A 65 -17.91 4.60 -3.48
CA ALA A 65 -16.79 3.86 -4.05
C ALA A 65 -16.51 4.21 -5.52
N ASP A 66 -17.54 4.51 -6.33
CA ASP A 66 -17.35 4.90 -7.72
C ASP A 66 -16.72 6.29 -7.80
N VAL A 67 -17.15 7.22 -6.95
CA VAL A 67 -16.56 8.56 -6.84
C VAL A 67 -15.10 8.48 -6.39
N ILE A 68 -14.81 7.71 -5.33
CA ILE A 68 -13.43 7.47 -4.86
C ILE A 68 -12.56 6.93 -5.99
N LYS A 69 -13.06 5.94 -6.74
CA LYS A 69 -12.35 5.37 -7.90
C LYS A 69 -12.00 6.43 -8.95
N HIS A 70 -12.82 7.45 -9.15
CA HIS A 70 -12.56 8.52 -10.11
C HIS A 70 -11.71 9.69 -9.57
N ILE A 71 -11.58 9.80 -8.24
CA ILE A 71 -10.65 10.72 -7.58
C ILE A 71 -9.25 10.11 -7.53
N ASP A 72 -9.12 8.93 -6.90
CA ASP A 72 -7.84 8.29 -6.59
C ASP A 72 -7.35 7.32 -7.67
N GLY A 73 -8.21 6.95 -8.61
CA GLY A 73 -8.04 5.74 -9.42
C GLY A 73 -8.53 4.49 -8.67
N ASN A 74 -8.71 3.37 -9.37
CA ASN A 74 -8.96 2.10 -8.66
C ASN A 74 -7.64 1.52 -8.11
N SER A 75 -7.73 0.71 -7.05
CA SER A 75 -6.58 0.05 -6.43
C SER A 75 -5.75 -0.76 -7.42
N GLY A 76 -6.38 -1.35 -8.44
CA GLY A 76 -5.70 -2.06 -9.53
C GLY A 76 -4.84 -1.16 -10.41
N SER A 77 -5.34 -0.01 -10.84
CA SER A 77 -4.58 0.98 -11.61
C SER A 77 -3.38 1.50 -10.83
N ARG A 78 -3.57 1.80 -9.54
CA ARG A 78 -2.46 2.22 -8.66
C ARG A 78 -1.42 1.11 -8.49
N ALA A 79 -1.86 -0.13 -8.27
CA ALA A 79 -0.98 -1.28 -8.20
C ALA A 79 -0.20 -1.53 -9.50
N MET A 80 -0.83 -1.34 -10.66
CA MET A 80 -0.16 -1.46 -11.96
C MET A 80 0.89 -0.36 -12.18
N VAL A 81 0.61 0.89 -11.79
CA VAL A 81 1.60 1.97 -11.84
C VAL A 81 2.80 1.65 -10.93
N ALA A 82 2.55 1.16 -9.73
CA ALA A 82 3.59 0.72 -8.82
C ALA A 82 4.42 -0.43 -9.41
N TRP A 83 3.76 -1.44 -9.98
CA TRP A 83 4.43 -2.56 -10.64
C TRP A 83 5.28 -2.11 -11.83
N ASN A 84 4.82 -1.16 -12.65
CA ASN A 84 5.62 -0.65 -13.77
C ASN A 84 6.93 0.00 -13.31
N LYS A 85 6.96 0.66 -12.14
CA LYS A 85 8.21 1.15 -11.55
C LYS A 85 9.11 -0.01 -11.16
N VAL A 86 8.55 -1.04 -10.53
CA VAL A 86 9.28 -2.25 -10.14
C VAL A 86 9.86 -2.95 -11.36
N ASP A 87 9.06 -3.22 -12.38
CA ASP A 87 9.49 -3.88 -13.61
C ASP A 87 10.63 -3.13 -14.31
N LYS A 88 10.48 -1.80 -14.44
CA LYS A 88 11.54 -0.96 -14.99
C LYS A 88 12.82 -1.03 -14.17
N ALA A 89 12.72 -0.97 -12.84
CA ALA A 89 13.88 -1.06 -11.95
C ALA A 89 14.56 -2.44 -12.02
N VAL A 90 13.78 -3.53 -12.08
CA VAL A 90 14.32 -4.90 -12.20
C VAL A 90 15.12 -5.01 -13.50
N ARG A 91 14.57 -4.53 -14.63
CA ARG A 91 15.19 -4.62 -15.95
C ARG A 91 16.40 -3.70 -16.13
N GLN A 92 16.41 -2.53 -15.49
CA GLN A 92 17.43 -1.50 -15.73
C GLN A 92 18.50 -1.41 -14.65
N VAL A 93 18.15 -1.69 -13.39
CA VAL A 93 19.08 -1.63 -12.24
C VAL A 93 19.56 -3.02 -11.86
N GLY A 94 18.65 -3.99 -11.80
CA GLY A 94 18.96 -5.37 -11.44
C GLY A 94 19.29 -5.60 -9.96
N ALA A 95 19.65 -6.85 -9.64
CA ALA A 95 19.81 -7.33 -8.27
C ALA A 95 21.02 -6.75 -7.52
N TRP A 96 22.01 -6.21 -8.24
CA TRP A 96 23.29 -5.85 -7.67
C TRP A 96 23.21 -4.61 -6.79
N THR A 97 22.51 -3.59 -7.28
CA THR A 97 22.45 -2.26 -6.67
C THR A 97 21.17 -2.12 -5.84
N SER A 98 21.29 -1.50 -4.67
CA SER A 98 20.14 -1.17 -3.83
C SER A 98 19.26 -0.11 -4.47
N VAL A 99 17.95 -0.20 -4.24
CA VAL A 99 16.96 0.75 -4.78
C VAL A 99 16.11 1.38 -3.68
N MET A 100 15.71 2.62 -3.91
CA MET A 100 14.67 3.29 -3.12
C MET A 100 13.56 3.81 -4.03
N PHE A 101 12.36 3.22 -3.89
CA PHE A 101 11.16 3.70 -4.57
C PHE A 101 10.55 4.90 -3.85
N ASP A 102 9.87 5.73 -4.63
CA ASP A 102 9.06 6.87 -4.18
C ASP A 102 7.72 6.49 -3.51
N ASP A 103 7.49 5.20 -3.29
CA ASP A 103 6.29 4.64 -2.67
C ASP A 103 6.67 3.56 -1.63
N ALA A 104 6.35 3.82 -0.37
CA ALA A 104 6.64 2.92 0.75
C ALA A 104 5.93 1.56 0.63
N LEU A 105 4.77 1.48 -0.03
CA LEU A 105 4.08 0.21 -0.25
C LEU A 105 4.85 -0.71 -1.18
N ILE A 106 5.62 -0.16 -2.13
CA ILE A 106 6.50 -0.97 -2.99
C ILE A 106 7.54 -1.69 -2.12
N HIS A 107 8.18 -0.96 -1.20
CA HIS A 107 9.17 -1.51 -0.28
C HIS A 107 8.57 -2.59 0.62
N ARG A 108 7.39 -2.33 1.21
CA ARG A 108 6.68 -3.31 2.04
C ARG A 108 6.37 -4.59 1.26
N VAL A 109 5.73 -4.45 0.11
CA VAL A 109 5.26 -5.60 -0.69
C VAL A 109 6.44 -6.44 -1.19
N ILE A 110 7.49 -5.81 -1.73
CA ILE A 110 8.67 -6.54 -2.20
C ILE A 110 9.34 -7.29 -1.04
N SER A 111 9.40 -6.68 0.14
CA SER A 111 9.96 -7.35 1.33
C SER A 111 9.15 -8.58 1.74
N ASP A 112 7.82 -8.48 1.73
CA ASP A 112 6.93 -9.63 2.00
C ASP A 112 7.03 -10.72 0.93
N MET A 113 7.47 -10.38 -0.29
CA MET A 113 7.69 -11.31 -1.40
C MET A 113 9.09 -11.96 -1.40
N GLY A 114 9.92 -11.70 -0.38
CA GLY A 114 11.27 -12.25 -0.24
C GLY A 114 12.40 -11.27 -0.52
N GLY A 115 12.08 -10.01 -0.84
CA GLY A 115 13.05 -8.94 -1.04
C GLY A 115 13.47 -8.73 -2.49
N TRP A 116 14.29 -7.69 -2.69
CA TRP A 116 14.68 -7.20 -4.01
C TRP A 116 15.50 -8.20 -4.81
N VAL A 117 16.54 -8.76 -4.17
CA VAL A 117 17.44 -9.72 -4.81
C VAL A 117 16.69 -10.96 -5.30
N GLU A 118 15.71 -11.46 -4.53
CA GLU A 118 14.91 -12.60 -4.94
C GLU A 118 13.98 -12.26 -6.10
N LEU A 119 13.33 -11.09 -6.09
CA LEU A 119 12.50 -10.65 -7.21
C LEU A 119 13.30 -10.51 -8.51
N CYS A 120 14.53 -10.00 -8.44
CA CYS A 120 15.39 -9.86 -9.62
C CYS A 120 15.94 -11.17 -10.18
N LYS A 121 15.85 -12.29 -9.45
CA LYS A 121 16.28 -13.62 -9.92
C LYS A 121 15.18 -14.38 -10.68
N VAL A 122 13.95 -13.90 -10.59
CA VAL A 122 12.76 -14.54 -11.18
C VAL A 122 12.92 -14.61 -12.69
N ASP A 123 12.67 -15.78 -13.27
CA ASP A 123 12.72 -15.98 -14.72
C ASP A 123 11.42 -15.53 -15.42
N ASP A 124 11.47 -15.44 -16.76
CA ASP A 124 10.32 -14.99 -17.56
C ASP A 124 9.06 -15.86 -17.40
N ARG A 125 9.19 -17.13 -16.98
CA ARG A 125 8.05 -18.03 -16.77
C ARG A 125 7.36 -17.74 -15.45
N GLU A 126 8.13 -17.44 -14.42
CA GLU A 126 7.63 -17.12 -13.09
C GLU A 126 7.21 -15.64 -12.93
N TYR A 127 7.77 -14.75 -13.75
CA TYR A 127 7.58 -13.30 -13.66
C TYR A 127 6.11 -12.85 -13.66
N PRO A 128 5.21 -13.39 -14.52
CA PRO A 128 3.79 -13.05 -14.49
C PRO A 128 3.10 -13.43 -13.17
N PHE A 129 3.53 -14.51 -12.52
CA PHE A 129 2.99 -14.91 -11.21
C PHE A 129 3.44 -13.96 -10.12
N LYS A 130 4.71 -13.50 -10.17
CA LYS A 130 5.22 -12.48 -9.24
C LYS A 130 4.56 -11.13 -9.44
N GLN A 131 4.28 -10.74 -10.68
CA GLN A 131 3.43 -9.58 -10.95
C GLN A 131 2.06 -9.73 -10.27
N LYS A 132 1.36 -10.84 -10.48
CA LYS A 132 0.04 -11.07 -9.88
C LYS A 132 0.08 -11.07 -8.35
N GLU A 133 1.09 -11.70 -7.76
CA GLU A 133 1.32 -11.69 -6.32
C GLU A 133 1.53 -10.27 -5.80
N PHE A 134 2.40 -9.48 -6.45
CA PHE A 134 2.65 -8.08 -6.12
C PHE A 134 1.36 -7.26 -6.17
N LEU A 135 0.62 -7.33 -7.28
CA LEU A 135 -0.61 -6.55 -7.47
C LEU A 135 -1.64 -6.88 -6.39
N THR A 136 -1.79 -8.15 -6.05
CA THR A 136 -2.74 -8.61 -5.01
C THR A 136 -2.35 -8.08 -3.64
N ARG A 137 -1.08 -8.21 -3.25
CA ARG A 137 -0.58 -7.70 -1.96
C ARG A 137 -0.66 -6.18 -1.87
N TYR A 138 -0.26 -5.49 -2.94
CA TYR A 138 -0.29 -4.03 -3.01
C TYR A 138 -1.71 -3.48 -2.86
N GLN A 139 -2.69 -4.06 -3.58
CA GLN A 139 -4.10 -3.71 -3.43
C GLN A 139 -4.60 -3.94 -2.01
N ALA A 140 -4.21 -5.04 -1.37
CA ALA A 140 -4.59 -5.32 0.01
C ALA A 140 -4.02 -4.28 1.00
N TYR A 141 -2.79 -3.80 0.78
CA TYR A 141 -2.20 -2.73 1.60
C TYR A 141 -2.83 -1.36 1.36
N LEU A 142 -3.24 -1.05 0.13
CA LEU A 142 -3.93 0.22 -0.18
C LEU A 142 -5.25 0.39 0.59
N LEU A 143 -5.87 -0.70 1.02
CA LEU A 143 -7.12 -0.68 1.77
C LEU A 143 -6.90 -0.46 3.28
N ARG A 144 -5.65 -0.37 3.75
CA ARG A 144 -5.32 -0.12 5.15
C ARG A 144 -5.13 1.38 5.40
N ASP A 145 -5.52 1.83 6.58
CA ASP A 145 -5.35 3.24 6.99
C ASP A 145 -3.88 3.65 7.14
N GLU A 146 -2.99 2.68 7.39
CA GLU A 146 -1.55 2.90 7.52
C GLU A 146 -0.74 1.89 6.69
N VAL A 147 0.38 2.37 6.14
CA VAL A 147 1.35 1.55 5.39
C VAL A 147 2.03 0.51 6.29
N GLY A 148 2.13 0.78 7.59
CA GLY A 148 2.88 -0.03 8.56
C GLY A 148 4.39 0.11 8.41
N GLU A 149 5.14 -0.82 8.99
CA GLU A 149 6.60 -0.85 8.90
C GLU A 149 7.09 -1.38 7.54
N TYR A 150 8.13 -0.75 7.00
CA TYR A 150 8.77 -1.11 5.73
C TYR A 150 10.28 -0.79 5.77
N PRO A 151 11.12 -1.44 4.94
CA PRO A 151 12.53 -1.09 4.89
C PRO A 151 12.74 0.27 4.23
N ARG A 152 13.74 1.03 4.68
CA ARG A 152 14.14 2.27 3.99
C ARG A 152 14.75 2.01 2.61
N LEU A 153 15.33 0.83 2.43
CA LEU A 153 16.02 0.41 1.23
C LEU A 153 15.68 -1.03 0.90
N LEU A 154 15.48 -1.26 -0.38
CA LEU A 154 15.49 -2.59 -0.96
C LEU A 154 16.94 -2.93 -1.32
N GLN A 155 17.62 -3.58 -0.37
CA GLN A 155 19.05 -3.85 -0.45
C GLN A 155 19.39 -4.79 -1.62
N GLY A 156 20.38 -4.39 -2.41
CA GLY A 156 20.99 -5.20 -3.46
C GLY A 156 22.13 -6.08 -2.93
N ILE A 157 22.69 -6.91 -3.82
CA ILE A 157 23.77 -7.85 -3.48
C ILE A 157 25.00 -7.13 -2.94
N ALA A 158 25.40 -6.00 -3.54
CA ALA A 158 26.60 -5.27 -3.16
C ALA A 158 26.53 -4.80 -1.70
N ASP A 159 25.41 -4.19 -1.31
CA ASP A 159 25.23 -3.67 0.04
C ASP A 159 25.09 -4.77 1.07
N HIS A 160 24.46 -5.89 0.71
CA HIS A 160 24.40 -7.05 1.60
C HIS A 160 25.81 -7.58 1.91
N GLN A 161 26.68 -7.65 0.90
CA GLN A 161 28.08 -8.07 1.07
C GLN A 161 28.91 -7.04 1.83
N ASN A 162 28.73 -5.74 1.55
CA ASN A 162 29.44 -4.67 2.23
C ASN A 162 29.09 -4.65 3.72
N GLN A 163 27.79 -4.73 4.05
CA GLN A 163 27.33 -4.77 5.43
C GLN A 163 27.89 -5.97 6.20
N GLN A 164 27.92 -7.16 5.59
CA GLN A 164 28.52 -8.35 6.22
C GLN A 164 30.02 -8.22 6.48
N LYS A 165 30.73 -7.45 5.65
CA LYS A 165 32.18 -7.23 5.74
C LYS A 165 32.56 -5.94 6.50
N GLY A 166 31.57 -5.16 6.94
CA GLY A 166 31.79 -3.88 7.61
C GLY A 166 32.25 -2.74 6.71
N PHE A 167 32.00 -2.82 5.40
CA PHE A 167 32.23 -1.74 4.44
C PHE A 167 31.02 -0.83 4.30
N ASP A 168 31.26 0.38 3.77
CA ASP A 168 30.20 1.35 3.47
C ASP A 168 29.25 0.83 2.39
N MET A 169 27.96 1.17 2.54
CA MET A 169 26.96 0.91 1.51
C MET A 169 27.19 1.81 0.28
N GLN A 170 26.85 1.30 -0.89
CA GLN A 170 26.87 2.04 -2.14
C GLN A 170 25.70 3.03 -2.20
N ALA A 171 25.83 4.04 -3.08
CA ALA A 171 24.74 4.95 -3.35
C ALA A 171 23.56 4.21 -4.00
N PRO A 172 22.35 4.24 -3.42
CA PRO A 172 21.19 3.55 -3.98
C PRO A 172 20.63 4.30 -5.18
N VAL A 173 19.93 3.58 -6.06
CA VAL A 173 19.19 4.18 -7.17
C VAL A 173 17.79 4.57 -6.71
N ALA A 174 17.43 5.84 -6.86
CA ALA A 174 16.06 6.30 -6.64
C ALA A 174 15.17 5.97 -7.84
N VAL A 175 14.00 5.41 -7.58
CA VAL A 175 13.03 5.04 -8.62
C VAL A 175 11.75 5.86 -8.44
N GLY A 176 11.42 6.65 -9.47
CA GLY A 176 10.27 7.56 -9.45
C GLY A 176 10.66 8.99 -9.04
N ASP A 177 9.82 9.65 -8.25
CA ASP A 177 10.08 10.98 -7.72
C ASP A 177 11.17 10.94 -6.64
N TRP A 178 12.31 11.58 -6.91
CA TRP A 178 13.47 11.62 -6.01
C TRP A 178 13.12 12.16 -4.61
N SER A 179 12.35 13.25 -4.53
CA SER A 179 12.01 13.89 -3.25
C SER A 179 11.15 12.96 -2.40
N LYS A 180 10.17 12.29 -3.02
CA LYS A 180 9.34 11.29 -2.33
C LYS A 180 10.15 10.05 -1.94
N ALA A 181 11.05 9.57 -2.79
CA ALA A 181 11.93 8.45 -2.45
C ALA A 181 12.83 8.77 -1.24
N ALA A 182 13.35 10.00 -1.15
CA ALA A 182 14.10 10.46 0.03
C ALA A 182 13.23 10.49 1.30
N GLN A 183 11.95 10.88 1.20
CA GLN A 183 11.01 10.83 2.33
C GLN A 183 10.74 9.38 2.78
N VAL A 184 10.53 8.47 1.84
CA VAL A 184 10.35 7.03 2.09
C VAL A 184 11.59 6.47 2.78
N TYR A 185 12.79 6.77 2.28
CA TYR A 185 14.05 6.36 2.89
C TYR A 185 14.18 6.85 4.34
N THR A 186 13.88 8.13 4.58
CA THR A 186 14.05 8.74 5.92
C THR A 186 13.10 8.12 6.94
N ARG A 187 11.89 7.76 6.52
CA ARG A 187 10.85 7.17 7.39
C ARG A 187 10.96 5.65 7.54
N GLY A 188 11.70 4.98 6.66
CA GLY A 188 11.84 3.53 6.65
C GLY A 188 12.85 2.97 7.66
N ILE A 189 12.70 1.68 7.97
CA ILE A 189 13.53 0.98 8.96
C ILE A 189 14.82 0.46 8.30
N ALA A 190 15.99 0.64 8.95
CA ALA A 190 17.28 0.14 8.44
C ALA A 190 17.34 -1.38 8.48
N ASN A 191 17.16 -1.97 9.67
CA ASN A 191 17.22 -3.40 9.90
C ASN A 191 15.80 -3.98 9.93
N PHE A 192 15.10 -3.80 8.81
CA PHE A 192 13.71 -4.21 8.71
C PHE A 192 13.57 -5.73 8.67
N SER A 193 12.58 -6.24 9.40
CA SER A 193 12.15 -7.63 9.35
C SER A 193 10.62 -7.65 9.34
N ALA A 194 10.03 -8.08 8.23
CA ALA A 194 8.57 -8.05 8.03
C ALA A 194 7.80 -8.84 9.11
N VAL A 195 8.41 -9.93 9.60
CA VAL A 195 7.97 -10.72 10.75
C VAL A 195 9.22 -11.05 11.56
N PRO A 196 9.35 -10.58 12.82
CA PRO A 196 10.52 -10.84 13.62
C PRO A 196 10.62 -12.33 13.95
N LEU A 197 11.55 -13.02 13.30
CA LEU A 197 11.87 -14.41 13.60
C LEU A 197 12.89 -14.45 14.74
N LYS A 198 12.52 -15.06 15.86
CA LYS A 198 13.41 -15.23 17.02
C LYS A 198 13.78 -16.70 17.17
N ARG A 199 15.06 -17.01 17.06
CA ARG A 199 15.57 -18.33 17.47
C ARG A 199 15.49 -18.43 18.99
N ILE A 200 14.78 -19.46 19.48
CA ILE A 200 14.63 -19.74 20.91
C ILE A 200 15.61 -20.85 21.30
N SER A 201 16.35 -20.68 22.40
CA SER A 201 17.28 -21.69 22.92
C SER A 201 16.53 -22.79 23.69
N PRO A 202 17.04 -24.04 23.75
CA PRO A 202 16.43 -25.09 24.56
C PRO A 202 16.21 -24.70 26.03
N LYS A 203 17.13 -23.92 26.60
CA LYS A 203 17.01 -23.37 27.96
C LYS A 203 15.84 -22.38 28.08
N ALA A 204 15.63 -21.52 27.09
CA ALA A 204 14.49 -20.60 27.08
C ALA A 204 13.16 -21.36 26.90
N ILE A 205 13.14 -22.46 26.14
CA ILE A 205 11.97 -23.35 26.04
C ILE A 205 11.66 -23.98 27.39
N GLN A 206 12.67 -24.52 28.09
CA GLN A 206 12.48 -25.12 29.41
C GLN A 206 11.99 -24.09 30.44
N ALA A 207 12.49 -22.86 30.41
CA ALA A 207 12.01 -21.79 31.30
C ALA A 207 10.55 -21.40 31.02
N LEU A 208 10.14 -21.35 29.75
CA LEU A 208 8.73 -21.10 29.38
C LEU A 208 7.80 -22.22 29.87
N LEU A 209 8.26 -23.47 29.79
CA LEU A 209 7.49 -24.64 30.25
C LEU A 209 7.47 -24.76 31.78
N GLY A 210 8.56 -24.40 32.45
CA GLY A 210 8.66 -24.39 33.92
C GLY A 210 7.70 -23.38 34.56
N ASN A 211 7.65 -22.16 34.02
CA ASN A 211 6.74 -21.12 34.53
C ASN A 211 5.26 -21.49 34.34
N GLN A 212 4.89 -22.26 33.31
CA GLN A 212 3.52 -22.74 33.11
C GLN A 212 3.10 -23.86 34.07
N LEU A 213 4.04 -24.54 34.71
CA LEU A 213 3.78 -25.55 35.74
C LEU A 213 3.64 -24.91 37.13
N GLU A 214 4.34 -23.81 37.39
CA GLU A 214 4.20 -23.04 38.63
C GLU A 214 2.88 -22.25 38.67
N ASP A 215 2.46 -21.60 37.57
CA ASP A 215 1.17 -20.87 37.49
C ASP A 215 -0.07 -21.78 37.62
N LYS A 216 0.08 -23.09 37.37
CA LYS A 216 -0.99 -24.08 37.58
C LYS A 216 -1.10 -24.58 39.02
N ASN A 217 -0.03 -24.47 39.81
CA ASN A 217 0.01 -24.96 41.19
C ASN A 217 -0.34 -23.88 42.23
N GLU A 218 -0.49 -22.61 41.83
CA GLU A 218 -0.98 -21.52 42.69
C GLU A 218 -2.51 -21.30 42.63
N ASN A 219 -3.24 -22.09 41.83
CA ASN A 219 -4.70 -21.99 41.67
C ASN A 219 -5.48 -23.24 42.17
N ASP A 220 -4.83 -24.17 42.87
CA ASP A 220 -5.44 -25.30 43.59
C ASP A 220 -5.28 -25.10 45.12
#